data_AF-A0A2Z3ICZ9-F1
#
_entry.id   AF-A0A2Z3ICZ9-F1
#
_cell.length_a   1.000
_cell.length_b   1.000
_cell.length_c   1.000
_cell.angle_alpha   90.00
_cell.angle_beta   90.00
_cell.angle_gamma   90.00
#
_symmetry.space_group_name_H-M   'P 1'
#
loop_
_entity.id
_entity.type
_entity.pdbx_description
1 polymer ?
#
loop_
_entity_poly.entity_id
_entity_poly.type
_entity_poly.pdbx_seq_one_letter_code
_entity_poly.pdbx_strand_id
1 'polypeptide(L)'
;MHVPAQIDFQGFEPTEQQRTLIEQKMTGLEKFCDRLTAGRVVMKGPGRGHRTGGQYELNIHLVLPDGREVAVEHTPPEDERFSDPAFAINDAFNRARRQLQDAMRHMQGEIKAHESQPIGTVKWVQPEEGYGFLEAGDGREIYFHRNSVIDDAFADLRPGVRVTFAEEMGDKGPQASTVRLLGKHGLR
;
A
#
# COMPACT_ATOMS: atom_id res chain seq x y z
N MET A 1 -20.72 6.13 6.91
CA MET A 1 -21.64 4.98 7.04
C MET A 1 -20.80 3.74 6.88
N HIS A 2 -20.70 2.93 7.93
CA HIS A 2 -19.97 1.68 7.91
C HIS A 2 -20.87 0.63 7.24
N VAL A 3 -20.44 0.06 6.11
CA VAL A 3 -21.24 -1.00 5.48
C VAL A 3 -21.00 -2.28 6.26
N PRO A 4 -22.03 -2.90 6.85
CA PRO A 4 -21.85 -4.15 7.58
C PRO A 4 -21.34 -5.24 6.63
N ALA A 5 -20.35 -6.01 7.09
CA ALA A 5 -19.84 -7.12 6.33
C ALA A 5 -20.95 -8.12 5.99
N GLN A 6 -21.07 -8.50 4.71
CA GLN A 6 -22.02 -9.52 4.26
C GLN A 6 -21.40 -10.90 4.49
N ILE A 7 -22.10 -11.77 5.21
CA ILE A 7 -21.65 -13.14 5.49
C ILE A 7 -22.64 -14.12 4.84
N ASP A 8 -22.13 -14.97 3.95
CA ASP A 8 -22.89 -15.96 3.19
C ASP A 8 -22.34 -17.37 3.43
N PHE A 9 -23.22 -18.36 3.56
CA PHE A 9 -22.88 -19.77 3.76
C PHE A 9 -23.48 -20.61 2.65
N GLN A 10 -22.66 -21.46 2.02
CA GLN A 10 -23.08 -22.23 0.86
C GLN A 10 -22.88 -23.72 1.08
N GLY A 11 -23.92 -24.51 0.84
CA GLY A 11 -23.85 -25.98 0.84
C GLY A 11 -23.89 -26.63 2.23
N PHE A 12 -24.16 -25.87 3.30
CA PHE A 12 -24.37 -26.39 4.65
C PHE A 12 -25.14 -25.41 5.54
N GLU A 13 -25.63 -25.88 6.68
CA GLU A 13 -26.29 -25.05 7.70
C GLU A 13 -25.23 -24.51 8.68
N PRO A 14 -25.08 -23.18 8.81
CA PRO A 14 -24.06 -22.60 9.68
C PRO A 14 -24.40 -22.78 11.15
N THR A 15 -23.35 -22.97 11.96
CA THR A 15 -23.48 -22.95 13.42
C THR A 15 -23.28 -21.55 13.97
N GLU A 16 -23.92 -21.25 15.10
CA GLU A 16 -23.75 -19.98 15.83
C GLU A 16 -22.29 -19.66 16.14
N GLN A 17 -21.48 -20.69 16.40
CA GLN A 17 -20.04 -20.55 16.65
C GLN A 17 -19.27 -20.06 15.42
N GLN A 18 -19.61 -20.54 14.22
CA GLN A 18 -18.98 -20.12 12.96
C GLN A 18 -19.34 -18.66 12.64
N ARG A 19 -20.62 -18.31 12.74
CA ARG A 19 -21.10 -16.93 12.55
C ARG A 19 -20.39 -15.97 13.52
N THR A 20 -20.41 -16.30 14.81
CA THR A 20 -19.77 -15.49 15.85
C THR A 20 -18.27 -15.33 15.59
N LEU A 21 -17.58 -16.41 15.19
CA LEU A 21 -16.15 -16.37 14.92
C LEU A 21 -15.83 -15.48 13.71
N ILE A 22 -16.61 -15.58 12.62
CA ILE A 22 -16.43 -14.73 11.42
C ILE A 22 -16.68 -13.26 11.78
N GLU A 23 -17.75 -12.97 12.53
CA GLU A 23 -18.08 -11.61 12.98
C GLU A 23 -16.96 -11.01 13.83
N GLN A 24 -16.46 -11.75 14.83
CA GLN A 24 -15.34 -11.32 15.66
C GLN A 24 -14.06 -11.03 14.86
N LYS A 25 -13.77 -11.88 13.86
CA LYS A 25 -12.61 -11.71 13.00
C LYS A 25 -12.76 -10.53 12.03
N MET A 26 -13.97 -10.29 11.51
CA MET A 26 -14.28 -9.09 10.71
C MET A 26 -14.07 -7.83 11.53
N THR A 27 -14.57 -7.77 12.77
CA THR A 27 -14.30 -6.63 13.67
C THR A 27 -12.79 -6.41 13.90
N GLY A 28 -12.00 -7.49 13.92
CA GLY A 28 -10.54 -7.40 13.97
C GLY A 28 -9.91 -6.73 12.74
N LEU A 29 -10.44 -7.00 11.53
CA LEU A 29 -10.01 -6.35 10.29
C LEU A 29 -10.48 -4.90 10.21
N GLU A 30 -11.71 -4.62 10.65
CA GLU A 30 -12.30 -3.27 10.70
C GLU A 30 -11.49 -2.33 11.61
N LYS A 31 -11.10 -2.79 12.80
CA LYS A 31 -10.23 -2.02 13.71
C LYS A 31 -8.85 -1.71 13.13
N PHE A 32 -8.41 -2.49 12.15
CA PHE A 32 -7.12 -2.26 11.49
C PHE A 32 -7.25 -1.27 10.31
N CYS A 33 -8.44 -1.15 9.72
CA CYS A 33 -8.72 -0.25 8.62
C CYS A 33 -10.07 0.44 8.85
N ASP A 34 -10.04 1.59 9.54
CA ASP A 34 -11.23 2.39 9.90
C ASP A 34 -12.02 2.92 8.69
N ARG A 35 -11.52 2.72 7.46
CA ARG A 35 -12.10 3.20 6.21
C ARG A 35 -12.54 2.09 5.25
N LEU A 36 -12.61 0.83 5.70
CA LEU A 36 -13.17 -0.26 4.89
C LEU A 36 -14.55 0.13 4.38
N THR A 37 -14.72 0.07 3.06
CA THR A 37 -15.94 0.53 2.37
C THR A 37 -16.95 -0.60 2.26
N ALA A 38 -16.49 -1.84 2.07
CA ALA A 38 -17.33 -3.03 2.10
C ALA A 38 -16.49 -4.28 2.44
N GLY A 39 -17.15 -5.29 2.99
CA GLY A 39 -16.57 -6.62 3.19
C GLY A 39 -17.59 -7.71 2.91
N ARG A 40 -17.20 -8.75 2.20
CA ARG A 40 -18.01 -9.93 1.91
C ARG A 40 -17.23 -11.18 2.25
N VAL A 41 -17.83 -12.06 3.05
CA VAL A 41 -17.27 -13.34 3.43
C VAL A 41 -18.22 -14.43 2.96
N VAL A 42 -17.72 -15.37 2.17
CA VAL A 42 -18.46 -16.54 1.70
C VAL A 42 -17.77 -17.79 2.19
N MET A 43 -18.46 -18.60 2.98
CA MET A 43 -17.97 -19.89 3.44
C MET A 43 -18.72 -21.01 2.74
N LYS A 44 -18.00 -21.85 1.99
CA LYS A 44 -18.55 -23.05 1.36
C LYS A 44 -18.25 -24.26 2.22
N GLY A 45 -19.27 -25.07 2.45
CA GLY A 45 -19.17 -26.32 3.18
C GLY A 45 -18.60 -27.44 2.33
N PRO A 46 -18.10 -28.50 2.97
CA PRO A 46 -17.62 -29.69 2.29
C PRO A 46 -18.76 -30.36 1.50
N GLY A 47 -18.74 -30.24 0.18
CA GLY A 47 -19.72 -30.88 -0.70
C GLY A 47 -19.61 -32.41 -0.66
N ARG A 48 -20.75 -33.12 -0.77
CA ARG A 48 -20.86 -34.60 -0.78
C ARG A 48 -20.18 -35.31 -1.97
N GLY A 49 -19.41 -34.62 -2.81
CA GLY A 49 -19.06 -35.08 -4.17
C GLY A 49 -17.58 -35.31 -4.50
N HIS A 50 -16.62 -34.95 -3.63
CA HIS A 50 -15.20 -35.15 -3.94
C HIS A 50 -14.63 -36.40 -3.24
N ARG A 51 -13.85 -37.20 -3.97
CA ARG A 51 -13.08 -38.34 -3.43
C ARG A 51 -11.91 -37.88 -2.52
N THR A 52 -11.64 -36.59 -2.47
CA THR A 52 -10.68 -35.94 -1.57
C THR A 52 -11.47 -35.24 -0.47
N GLY A 53 -11.09 -35.48 0.80
CA GLY A 53 -11.86 -35.16 2.00
C GLY A 53 -12.52 -33.78 2.04
N GLY A 54 -13.72 -33.75 2.63
CA GLY A 54 -14.54 -32.57 2.74
C GLY A 54 -13.90 -31.43 3.53
N GLN A 55 -13.42 -30.41 2.82
CA GLN A 55 -12.84 -29.21 3.40
C GLN A 55 -13.78 -28.00 3.29
N TYR A 56 -13.61 -27.06 4.22
CA TYR A 56 -14.26 -25.75 4.15
C TYR A 56 -13.44 -24.78 3.31
N GLU A 57 -14.09 -24.15 2.34
CA GLU A 57 -13.49 -23.09 1.51
C GLU A 57 -14.04 -21.73 1.97
N LEU A 58 -13.15 -20.76 2.18
CA LEU A 58 -13.55 -19.41 2.53
C LEU A 58 -13.01 -18.42 1.52
N ASN A 59 -13.92 -17.60 1.00
CA ASN A 59 -13.62 -16.50 0.10
C ASN A 59 -13.94 -15.18 0.83
N ILE A 60 -12.94 -14.31 0.93
CA ILE A 60 -13.07 -13.01 1.60
C ILE A 60 -12.78 -11.91 0.57
N HIS A 61 -13.75 -11.04 0.32
CA HIS A 61 -13.60 -9.89 -0.57
C HIS A 61 -13.76 -8.60 0.25
N LEU A 62 -12.75 -7.75 0.23
CA LEU A 62 -12.72 -6.49 0.98
C LEU A 62 -12.51 -5.33 0.00
N VAL A 63 -13.28 -4.26 0.17
CA VAL A 63 -13.17 -3.03 -0.63
C VAL A 63 -12.60 -1.92 0.23
N LEU A 64 -11.48 -1.37 -0.22
CA LEU A 64 -10.74 -0.27 0.41
C LEU A 64 -11.30 1.09 -0.03
N PRO A 65 -11.08 2.16 0.77
CA PRO A 65 -11.64 3.50 0.48
C PRO A 65 -11.07 4.17 -0.77
N ASP A 66 -9.94 3.69 -1.27
CA ASP A 66 -9.30 4.17 -2.49
C ASP A 66 -9.79 3.43 -3.75
N GLY A 67 -10.79 2.54 -3.60
CA GLY A 67 -11.33 1.73 -4.68
C GLY A 67 -10.55 0.46 -4.98
N ARG A 68 -9.48 0.14 -4.22
CA ARG A 68 -8.79 -1.14 -4.35
C ARG A 68 -9.60 -2.26 -3.70
N GLU A 69 -9.48 -3.45 -4.26
CA GLU A 69 -10.16 -4.65 -3.77
C GLU A 69 -9.12 -5.68 -3.34
N VAL A 70 -9.33 -6.28 -2.18
CA VAL A 70 -8.53 -7.39 -1.65
C VAL A 70 -9.40 -8.63 -1.67
N ALA A 71 -9.11 -9.55 -2.59
CA ALA A 71 -9.80 -10.82 -2.72
C ALA A 71 -8.89 -11.96 -2.23
N VAL A 72 -9.31 -12.63 -1.16
CA VAL A 72 -8.71 -13.86 -0.67
C VAL A 72 -9.56 -15.01 -1.18
N GLU A 73 -9.13 -15.58 -2.31
CA GLU A 73 -9.65 -16.84 -2.83
C GLU A 73 -8.63 -17.94 -2.48
N HIS A 74 -9.03 -18.90 -1.66
CA HIS A 74 -8.14 -20.00 -1.28
C HIS A 74 -8.82 -21.33 -1.50
N THR A 75 -8.39 -22.05 -2.54
CA THR A 75 -8.59 -23.50 -2.62
C THR A 75 -7.71 -24.14 -1.55
N PRO A 76 -8.29 -24.79 -0.52
CA PRO A 76 -7.50 -25.43 0.51
C PRO A 76 -6.58 -26.50 -0.11
N PRO A 77 -5.29 -26.58 0.30
CA PRO A 77 -4.45 -27.72 -0.07
C PRO A 77 -5.08 -29.02 0.45
N GLU A 78 -4.68 -30.18 -0.08
CA GLU A 78 -5.11 -31.51 0.38
C GLU A 78 -4.59 -31.81 1.80
N ASP A 79 -5.08 -31.05 2.78
CA ASP A 79 -4.69 -31.04 4.18
C ASP A 79 -5.97 -31.20 5.03
N GLU A 80 -6.00 -32.26 5.84
CA GLU A 80 -7.16 -32.62 6.65
C GLU A 80 -7.56 -31.53 7.66
N ARG A 81 -6.66 -30.60 8.00
CA ARG A 81 -6.95 -29.49 8.94
C ARG A 81 -8.02 -28.55 8.41
N PHE A 82 -8.20 -28.45 7.10
CA PHE A 82 -9.27 -27.63 6.50
C PHE A 82 -10.67 -28.27 6.65
N SER A 83 -10.75 -29.48 7.22
CA SER A 83 -12.01 -30.06 7.67
C SER A 83 -12.51 -29.41 8.97
N ASP A 84 -11.62 -28.76 9.73
CA ASP A 84 -11.99 -27.98 10.91
C ASP A 84 -12.43 -26.56 10.47
N PRO A 85 -13.70 -26.18 10.70
CA PRO A 85 -14.20 -24.87 10.29
C PRO A 85 -13.49 -23.71 11.01
N ALA A 86 -13.09 -23.88 12.27
CA ALA A 86 -12.37 -22.86 13.01
C ALA A 86 -10.96 -22.67 12.44
N PHE A 87 -10.29 -23.74 12.04
CA PHE A 87 -8.99 -23.64 11.36
C PHE A 87 -9.12 -22.91 10.01
N ALA A 88 -10.08 -23.32 9.17
CA ALA A 88 -10.32 -22.71 7.87
C ALA A 88 -10.66 -21.20 7.99
N ILE A 89 -11.49 -20.83 8.97
CA ILE A 89 -11.78 -19.42 9.29
C ILE A 89 -10.50 -18.68 9.68
N ASN A 90 -9.74 -19.20 10.66
CA ASN A 90 -8.53 -18.53 11.12
C ASN A 90 -7.49 -18.36 10.02
N ASP A 91 -7.27 -19.38 9.19
CA ASP A 91 -6.31 -19.31 8.08
C ASP A 91 -6.72 -18.23 7.05
N ALA A 92 -7.98 -18.25 6.61
CA ALA A 92 -8.50 -17.27 5.66
C ALA A 92 -8.36 -15.83 6.17
N PHE A 93 -8.74 -15.59 7.43
CA PHE A 93 -8.62 -14.26 8.04
C PHE A 93 -7.17 -13.82 8.28
N ASN A 94 -6.27 -14.75 8.62
CA ASN A 94 -4.85 -14.44 8.73
C ASN A 94 -4.27 -14.04 7.37
N ARG A 95 -4.68 -14.69 6.28
CA ARG A 95 -4.31 -14.30 4.91
C ARG A 95 -4.89 -12.94 4.53
N ALA A 96 -6.18 -12.72 4.81
CA ALA A 96 -6.83 -11.42 4.58
C ALA A 96 -6.11 -10.29 5.30
N ARG A 97 -5.74 -10.50 6.57
CA ARG A 97 -4.95 -9.54 7.35
C ARG A 97 -3.59 -9.27 6.71
N ARG A 98 -2.87 -10.29 6.25
CA ARG A 98 -1.56 -10.11 5.59
C ARG A 98 -1.70 -9.30 4.29
N GLN A 99 -2.63 -9.68 3.42
CA GLN A 99 -2.86 -8.96 2.16
C GLN A 99 -3.32 -7.52 2.39
N LEU A 100 -4.19 -7.31 3.38
CA LEU A 100 -4.62 -5.97 3.81
C LEU A 100 -3.43 -5.17 4.33
N GLN A 101 -2.57 -5.78 5.15
CA GLN A 101 -1.35 -5.14 5.65
C GLN A 101 -0.39 -4.78 4.52
N ASP A 102 -0.20 -5.63 3.52
CA ASP A 102 0.65 -5.33 2.37
C ASP A 102 0.04 -4.19 1.53
N ALA A 103 -1.27 -4.24 1.25
CA ALA A 103 -1.99 -3.18 0.54
C ALA A 103 -1.93 -1.84 1.29
N MET A 104 -2.01 -1.86 2.62
CA MET A 104 -1.88 -0.68 3.49
C MET A 104 -0.43 -0.23 3.67
N ARG A 105 0.55 -1.13 3.66
CA ARG A 105 1.99 -0.78 3.61
C ARG A 105 2.31 -0.03 2.33
N HIS A 106 1.67 -0.36 1.21
CA HIS A 106 1.73 0.47 0.02
C HIS A 106 1.07 1.84 0.25
N MET A 107 -0.05 1.95 0.99
CA MET A 107 -0.64 3.28 1.32
C MET A 107 0.20 4.13 2.27
N GLN A 108 0.81 3.53 3.30
CA GLN A 108 1.64 4.23 4.28
C GLN A 108 3.08 4.45 3.77
N GLY A 109 3.56 3.57 2.89
CA GLY A 109 4.78 3.76 2.09
C GLY A 109 4.59 4.75 0.94
N GLU A 110 3.34 5.03 0.55
CA GLU A 110 2.94 6.11 -0.36
C GLU A 110 2.50 7.40 0.35
N ILE A 111 3.08 7.67 1.52
CA ILE A 111 3.49 9.06 1.83
C ILE A 111 4.95 9.25 1.39
N LYS A 112 5.30 8.78 0.18
CA LYS A 112 6.46 9.22 -0.62
C LYS A 112 6.26 9.14 -2.15
N ALA A 113 5.02 9.03 -2.63
CA ALA A 113 4.63 9.23 -4.02
C ALA A 113 3.10 9.39 -3.99
N HIS A 114 2.45 10.49 -4.34
CA HIS A 114 2.65 11.34 -5.50
C HIS A 114 1.99 12.72 -5.22
N GLU A 115 2.53 13.49 -4.28
CA GLU A 115 2.54 14.94 -4.51
C GLU A 115 3.73 15.14 -5.44
N SER A 116 3.46 15.57 -6.67
CA SER A 116 4.46 15.81 -7.72
C SER A 116 5.74 16.33 -7.08
N GLN A 117 6.84 15.55 -7.04
CA GLN A 117 8.09 16.04 -6.46
C GLN A 117 8.37 17.38 -7.12
N PRO A 118 8.44 18.49 -6.36
CA PRO A 118 8.48 19.81 -6.94
C PRO A 118 9.63 19.86 -7.94
N ILE A 119 9.30 20.30 -9.15
CA ILE A 119 10.27 20.45 -10.21
C ILE A 119 10.90 21.82 -10.04
N GLY A 120 12.22 21.84 -10.00
CA GLY A 120 13.01 23.05 -10.00
C GLY A 120 13.94 23.10 -11.19
N THR A 121 14.48 24.28 -11.45
CA THR A 121 15.57 24.47 -12.40
C THR A 121 16.80 24.93 -11.64
N VAL A 122 17.95 24.30 -11.87
CA VAL A 122 19.22 24.76 -11.29
C VAL A 122 19.46 26.20 -11.75
N LYS A 123 19.52 27.13 -10.81
CA LYS A 123 19.80 28.54 -11.10
C LYS A 123 21.30 28.76 -11.23
N TRP A 124 22.06 28.25 -10.26
CA TRP A 124 23.52 28.27 -10.25
C TRP A 124 24.08 27.22 -9.30
N VAL A 125 25.36 26.90 -9.47
CA VAL A 125 26.11 25.93 -8.67
C VAL A 125 27.54 26.46 -8.45
N GLN A 126 28.11 26.22 -7.28
CA GLN A 126 29.50 26.43 -6.93
C GLN A 126 30.15 25.05 -6.72
N PRO A 127 30.74 24.43 -7.77
CA PRO A 127 31.23 23.06 -7.67
C PRO A 127 32.36 22.88 -6.66
N GLU A 128 33.23 23.89 -6.53
CA GLU A 128 34.37 23.88 -5.59
C GLU A 128 33.90 23.90 -4.14
N GLU A 129 32.86 24.67 -3.84
CA GLU A 129 32.29 24.76 -2.50
C GLU A 129 31.22 23.69 -2.23
N GLY A 130 30.75 22.99 -3.26
CA GLY A 130 29.84 21.84 -3.13
C GLY A 130 28.37 22.18 -2.86
N TYR A 131 27.90 23.37 -3.27
CA TYR A 131 26.51 23.78 -3.09
C TYR A 131 25.95 24.55 -4.30
N GLY A 132 24.65 24.81 -4.29
CA GLY A 132 23.99 25.63 -5.31
C GLY A 132 22.57 26.00 -4.93
N PHE A 133 21.85 26.61 -5.88
CA PHE A 133 20.44 26.98 -5.72
C PHE A 133 19.58 26.52 -6.89
N LEU A 134 18.37 26.07 -6.56
CA LEU A 134 17.30 25.75 -7.50
C LEU A 134 16.27 26.88 -7.48
N GLU A 135 15.69 27.18 -8.63
CA GLU A 135 14.47 27.97 -8.72
C GLU A 135 13.28 27.01 -8.80
N ALA A 136 12.40 27.06 -7.80
CA ALA A 136 11.17 26.28 -7.75
C ALA A 136 10.11 26.86 -8.70
N GLY A 137 9.09 26.07 -9.03
CA GLY A 137 8.01 26.51 -9.93
C GLY A 137 7.18 27.70 -9.44
N ASP A 138 7.27 28.03 -8.15
CA ASP A 138 6.65 29.22 -7.53
C ASP A 138 7.59 30.44 -7.49
N GLY A 139 8.80 30.33 -8.06
CA GLY A 139 9.81 31.39 -8.11
C GLY A 139 10.70 31.49 -6.87
N ARG A 140 10.54 30.63 -5.85
CA ARG A 140 11.41 30.62 -4.67
C ARG A 140 12.77 30.01 -5.00
N GLU A 141 13.81 30.53 -4.34
CA GLU A 141 15.16 29.97 -4.40
C GLU A 141 15.36 28.97 -3.27
N ILE A 142 15.72 27.74 -3.64
CA ILE A 142 15.91 26.62 -2.72
C ILE A 142 17.39 26.25 -2.72
N TYR A 143 18.04 26.35 -1.56
CA TYR A 143 19.44 25.96 -1.38
C TYR A 143 19.59 24.43 -1.50
N PHE A 144 20.69 23.93 -2.08
CA PHE A 144 21.04 22.51 -1.99
C PHE A 144 22.54 22.31 -1.79
N HIS A 145 22.91 21.25 -1.09
CA HIS A 145 24.29 20.82 -0.92
C HIS A 145 24.57 19.56 -1.76
N ARG A 146 25.84 19.29 -2.07
CA ARG A 146 26.27 18.09 -2.82
C ARG A 146 25.78 16.78 -2.21
N ASN A 147 25.65 16.73 -0.88
CA ASN A 147 25.16 15.54 -0.16
C ASN A 147 23.66 15.30 -0.37
N SER A 148 22.91 16.32 -0.77
CA SER A 148 21.49 16.18 -1.11
C SER A 148 21.29 15.63 -2.52
N VAL A 149 22.32 15.59 -3.36
CA VAL A 149 22.23 15.11 -4.74
C VAL A 149 22.42 13.60 -4.79
N ILE A 150 21.46 12.91 -5.39
CA ILE A 150 21.47 11.44 -5.48
C ILE A 150 22.21 10.99 -6.75
N ASP A 151 22.60 9.72 -6.78
CA ASP A 151 23.21 9.06 -7.94
C ASP A 151 24.57 9.66 -8.35
N ASP A 152 25.25 10.33 -7.41
CA ASP A 152 26.51 11.06 -7.62
C ASP A 152 26.45 12.09 -8.76
N ALA A 153 25.23 12.59 -9.02
CA ALA A 153 24.92 13.43 -10.17
C ALA A 153 25.25 14.92 -9.97
N PHE A 154 25.92 15.29 -8.87
CA PHE A 154 26.26 16.70 -8.59
C PHE A 154 27.14 17.29 -9.70
N ALA A 155 28.04 16.47 -10.24
CA ALA A 155 28.93 16.84 -11.33
C ALA A 155 28.19 17.17 -12.63
N ASP A 156 26.90 16.84 -12.77
CA ASP A 156 26.08 17.10 -13.96
C ASP A 156 25.12 18.30 -13.79
N LEU A 157 25.01 18.84 -12.58
CA LEU A 157 24.16 20.01 -12.31
C LEU A 157 24.78 21.27 -12.90
N ARG A 158 24.06 21.93 -13.80
CA ARG A 158 24.46 23.20 -14.43
C ARG A 158 23.25 24.14 -14.49
N PRO A 159 23.44 25.47 -14.57
CA PRO A 159 22.34 26.40 -14.78
C PRO A 159 21.40 25.95 -15.92
N GLY A 160 20.09 25.94 -15.67
CA GLY A 160 19.08 25.50 -16.64
C GLY A 160 18.74 24.00 -16.62
N VAL A 161 19.44 23.18 -15.83
CA VAL A 161 19.11 21.76 -15.66
C VAL A 161 17.85 21.62 -14.83
N ARG A 162 16.89 20.84 -15.31
CA ARG A 162 15.68 20.50 -14.56
C ARG A 162 15.96 19.37 -13.58
N VAL A 163 15.45 19.52 -12.37
CA VAL A 163 15.59 18.54 -11.30
C VAL A 163 14.25 18.34 -10.62
N THR A 164 14.07 17.18 -10.01
CA THR A 164 13.08 17.03 -8.93
C THR A 164 13.81 17.21 -7.60
N PHE A 165 13.13 17.81 -6.63
CA PHE A 165 13.69 18.00 -5.30
C PHE A 165 12.66 17.76 -4.20
N ALA A 166 13.14 17.54 -2.97
CA ALA A 166 12.32 17.55 -1.76
C ALA A 166 12.75 18.73 -0.89
N GLU A 167 11.83 19.65 -0.61
CA GLU A 167 12.08 20.82 0.24
C GLU A 167 11.97 20.44 1.73
N GLU A 168 12.85 21.00 2.55
CA GLU A 168 12.75 21.00 4.01
C GLU A 168 13.11 22.39 4.56
N MET A 169 12.66 22.69 5.77
CA MET A 169 13.06 23.91 6.47
C MET A 169 14.37 23.68 7.22
N GLY A 170 15.45 24.30 6.75
CA GLY A 170 16.74 24.31 7.43
C GLY A 170 16.93 25.55 8.33
N ASP A 171 18.05 25.60 9.05
CA ASP A 171 18.39 26.70 9.97
C ASP A 171 18.47 28.09 9.29
N LYS A 172 18.70 28.10 7.98
CA LYS A 172 18.85 29.32 7.16
C LYS A 172 17.71 29.53 6.17
N GLY A 173 16.63 28.75 6.28
CA GLY A 173 15.48 28.79 5.39
C GLY A 173 15.29 27.52 4.54
N PRO A 174 14.44 27.59 3.51
CA PRO A 174 14.13 26.46 2.64
C PRO A 174 15.37 25.87 1.95
N GLN A 175 15.56 24.56 2.09
CA GLN A 175 16.62 23.82 1.41
C GLN A 175 16.11 22.51 0.81
N ALA A 176 16.82 21.98 -0.18
CA ALA A 176 16.55 20.70 -0.76
C ALA A 176 17.26 19.61 0.05
N SER A 177 16.47 18.74 0.69
CA SER A 177 16.95 17.53 1.36
C SER A 177 17.31 16.42 0.37
N THR A 178 16.77 16.49 -0.84
CA THR A 178 17.04 15.55 -1.93
C THR A 178 16.93 16.27 -3.26
N VAL A 179 17.86 16.01 -4.19
CA VAL A 179 17.87 16.54 -5.56
C VAL A 179 18.16 15.39 -6.53
N ARG A 180 17.36 15.28 -7.60
CA ARG A 180 17.53 14.29 -8.66
C ARG A 180 17.44 14.95 -10.02
N LEU A 181 18.33 14.55 -10.93
CA LEU A 181 18.25 14.99 -12.32
C LEU A 181 16.97 14.50 -12.99
N LEU A 182 16.21 15.42 -13.58
CA LEU A 182 15.11 15.08 -14.46
C LEU A 182 15.71 14.87 -15.86
N GLY A 183 16.26 13.68 -16.10
CA GLY A 183 17.00 13.34 -17.32
C GLY A 183 16.21 13.56 -18.62
N LYS A 184 16.90 13.96 -19.69
CA LYS A 184 16.35 14.15 -21.05
C LYS A 184 16.04 12.83 -21.80
N HIS A 185 15.89 11.70 -21.12
CA HIS A 185 15.74 10.38 -21.74
C HIS A 185 14.28 9.86 -21.70
N GLY A 186 13.32 10.67 -22.14
CA GLY A 186 11.90 10.28 -22.11
C GLY A 186 11.02 10.83 -23.23
N LEU A 187 11.59 11.43 -24.26
CA LEU A 187 10.85 11.88 -25.45
C LEU A 187 11.54 11.33 -26.69
N ARG A 188 11.18 10.10 -27.08
CA ARG A 188 11.42 9.58 -28.41
C ARG A 188 10.23 8.77 -28.85
#